data_AF-A0AA95GWG3-F1
#
_entry.id   AF-A0AA95GWG3-F1
#
_cell.length_a   1.000
_cell.length_b   1.000
_cell.length_c   1.000
_cell.angle_alpha   90.00
_cell.angle_beta   90.00
_cell.angle_gamma   90.00
#
_symmetry.space_group_name_H-M   'P 1'
#
loop_
_entity.id
_entity.type
_entity.pdbx_description
1 polymer ?
#
loop_
_entity_poly.entity_id
_entity_poly.type
_entity_poly.pdbx_seq_one_letter_code
_entity_poly.pdbx_strand_id
1 'polypeptide(L)'
;MGARILDVKTGEVLEEPEFVKLYIRDLCRVRGLTSTQYKIFNFMLANMNSDNIVSYGPRTKEKFLKVHNIKTQTYNNNVAKLIEAQLIARIGRNEFVVNKKYAVRVDWSRVQSIIWKSSYSKDGVSTEVDFNMKRD
;
A
#
# COMPACT_ATOMS: atom_id res chain seq x y z
N MET A 1 -1.96 -10.58 -14.95
CA MET A 1 -3.37 -10.68 -15.38
C MET A 1 -4.17 -10.96 -14.13
N GLY A 2 -5.06 -10.04 -13.74
CA GLY A 2 -5.87 -10.16 -12.53
C GLY A 2 -6.95 -11.22 -12.67
N ALA A 3 -7.39 -11.79 -11.55
CA ALA A 3 -8.46 -12.78 -11.54
C ALA A 3 -9.81 -12.12 -11.88
N ARG A 4 -10.58 -12.73 -12.78
CA ARG A 4 -11.95 -12.29 -13.12
C ARG A 4 -12.92 -13.00 -12.20
N ILE A 5 -13.69 -12.26 -11.42
CA ILE A 5 -14.71 -12.81 -10.54
C ILE A 5 -16.07 -12.46 -11.12
N LEU A 6 -16.97 -13.43 -11.19
CA LEU A 6 -18.34 -13.23 -11.64
C LEU A 6 -19.20 -12.88 -10.43
N ASP A 7 -19.81 -11.70 -10.42
CA ASP A 7 -20.79 -11.36 -9.38
C ASP A 7 -22.07 -12.16 -9.62
N VAL A 8 -22.37 -13.07 -8.69
CA VAL A 8 -23.47 -14.04 -8.82
C VAL A 8 -24.86 -13.36 -8.69
N LYS A 9 -24.93 -12.11 -8.23
CA LYS A 9 -26.19 -11.36 -8.08
C LYS A 9 -26.51 -10.48 -9.29
N THR A 10 -25.48 -9.93 -9.95
CA THR A 10 -25.66 -8.99 -11.07
C THR A 10 -25.26 -9.59 -12.42
N GLY A 11 -24.55 -10.73 -12.44
CA GLY A 11 -24.05 -11.37 -13.65
C GLY A 11 -22.86 -10.64 -14.28
N GLU A 12 -22.33 -9.61 -13.63
CA GLU A 12 -21.21 -8.84 -14.14
C GLU A 12 -19.89 -9.56 -13.91
N VAL A 13 -19.03 -9.56 -14.94
CA VAL A 13 -17.63 -9.96 -14.79
C VAL A 13 -16.90 -8.81 -14.13
N LEU A 14 -16.72 -8.90 -12.82
CA LEU A 14 -15.84 -8.02 -12.06
C LEU A 14 -14.40 -8.43 -12.39
N GLU A 15 -13.84 -7.80 -13.42
CA GLU A 15 -12.40 -7.77 -13.62
C GLU A 15 -11.80 -7.04 -12.42
N GLU A 16 -10.85 -7.68 -11.72
CA GLU A 16 -10.24 -7.20 -10.47
C GLU A 16 -10.18 -5.67 -10.46
N PRO A 17 -11.12 -4.99 -9.77
CA PRO A 17 -11.12 -3.55 -9.79
C PRO A 17 -9.80 -3.13 -9.15
N GLU A 18 -9.29 -1.94 -9.47
CA GLU A 18 -8.12 -1.40 -8.78
C GLU A 18 -8.42 -1.10 -7.29
N PHE A 19 -8.95 -2.05 -6.53
CA PHE A 19 -9.26 -1.98 -5.11
C PHE A 19 -8.00 -1.83 -4.27
N VAL A 20 -6.86 -2.35 -4.76
CA VAL A 20 -5.54 -2.01 -4.22
C VAL A 20 -5.37 -0.48 -4.23
N LYS A 21 -5.81 0.23 -5.28
CA LYS A 21 -5.73 1.70 -5.32
C LYS A 21 -6.77 2.41 -4.44
N LEU A 22 -7.93 1.82 -4.16
CA LEU A 22 -8.94 2.42 -3.28
C LEU A 22 -8.46 2.42 -1.82
N TYR A 23 -8.01 1.28 -1.27
CA TYR A 23 -7.57 1.25 0.12
C TYR A 23 -6.28 2.05 0.35
N ILE A 24 -5.33 2.04 -0.59
CA ILE A 24 -4.09 2.82 -0.45
C ILE A 24 -4.42 4.31 -0.48
N ARG A 25 -5.35 4.74 -1.35
CA ARG A 25 -5.75 6.15 -1.44
C ARG A 25 -6.40 6.63 -0.14
N ASP A 26 -7.27 5.82 0.45
CA ASP A 26 -7.93 6.16 1.72
C ASP A 26 -6.97 6.08 2.90
N LEU A 27 -6.11 5.07 2.96
CA LEU A 27 -5.01 4.99 3.92
C LEU A 27 -4.10 6.22 3.85
N CYS A 28 -3.75 6.64 2.63
CA CYS A 28 -2.93 7.82 2.42
C CYS A 28 -3.65 9.11 2.83
N ARG A 29 -4.97 9.19 2.69
CA ARG A 29 -5.78 10.30 3.24
C ARG A 29 -5.80 10.28 4.76
N VAL A 30 -6.10 9.14 5.39
CA VAL A 30 -6.22 9.04 6.85
C VAL A 30 -4.87 9.31 7.55
N ARG A 31 -3.75 8.95 6.91
CA ARG A 31 -2.40 9.19 7.43
C ARG A 31 -1.78 10.53 7.00
N GLY A 32 -2.53 11.37 6.28
CA GLY A 32 -2.07 12.70 5.87
C GLY A 32 -0.86 12.67 4.93
N LEU A 33 -0.72 11.66 4.07
CA LEU A 33 0.40 11.58 3.14
C LEU A 33 0.31 12.70 2.10
N THR A 34 1.42 13.39 1.90
CA THR A 34 1.60 14.34 0.80
C THR A 34 1.59 13.61 -0.55
N SER A 35 1.31 14.35 -1.64
CA SER A 35 1.33 13.81 -3.01
C SER A 35 2.65 13.09 -3.35
N THR A 36 3.79 13.59 -2.87
CA THR A 36 5.10 12.96 -3.10
C THR A 36 5.25 11.66 -2.32
N GLN A 37 4.82 11.61 -1.07
CA GLN A 37 4.86 10.38 -0.27
C GLN A 37 3.92 9.32 -0.87
N TYR A 38 2.75 9.72 -1.34
CA TYR A 38 1.81 8.85 -2.05
C TYR A 38 2.47 8.19 -3.27
N LYS A 39 3.14 8.98 -4.13
CA LYS A 39 3.85 8.45 -5.31
C LYS A 39 4.94 7.45 -4.92
N ILE A 40 5.73 7.77 -3.89
CA ILE A 40 6.80 6.89 -3.40
C ILE A 40 6.23 5.60 -2.83
N PHE A 41 5.17 5.68 -2.02
CA PHE A 41 4.55 4.51 -1.41
C PHE A 41 3.88 3.61 -2.46
N ASN A 42 3.17 4.18 -3.43
CA ASN A 42 2.64 3.41 -4.57
C ASN A 42 3.75 2.72 -5.36
N PHE A 43 4.86 3.40 -5.61
CA PHE A 43 6.01 2.78 -6.26
C PHE A 43 6.58 1.61 -5.45
N MET A 44 6.68 1.75 -4.13
CA MET A 44 7.10 0.65 -3.25
C MET A 44 6.14 -0.53 -3.33
N LEU A 45 4.83 -0.28 -3.22
CA LEU A 45 3.81 -1.33 -3.29
C LEU A 45 3.79 -2.06 -4.63
N ALA A 46 4.05 -1.35 -5.74
CA ALA A 46 4.20 -1.96 -7.06
C ALA A 46 5.40 -2.91 -7.17
N ASN A 47 6.42 -2.75 -6.31
CA ASN A 47 7.62 -3.60 -6.25
C ASN A 47 7.62 -4.51 -5.01
N MET A 48 6.49 -4.65 -4.32
CA MET A 48 6.34 -5.50 -3.14
C MET A 48 6.15 -6.96 -3.56
N ASN A 49 6.78 -7.93 -2.90
CA ASN A 49 6.55 -9.37 -3.11
C ASN A 49 5.43 -9.93 -2.22
N SER A 50 5.19 -11.24 -2.26
CA SER A 50 4.17 -11.93 -1.45
C SER A 50 4.42 -11.87 0.06
N ASP A 51 5.66 -11.66 0.48
CA ASP A 51 6.06 -11.55 1.89
C ASP A 51 5.94 -10.12 2.42
N ASN A 52 5.31 -9.22 1.65
CA ASN A 52 5.26 -7.78 1.88
C ASN A 52 6.63 -7.09 1.91
N ILE A 53 7.64 -7.71 1.29
CA ILE A 53 8.97 -7.13 1.13
C ILE A 53 9.04 -6.39 -0.20
N VAL A 54 9.44 -5.13 -0.14
CA VAL A 54 9.74 -4.29 -1.27
C VAL A 54 11.25 -4.30 -1.47
N SER A 55 11.69 -4.75 -2.64
CA SER A 55 13.10 -4.69 -3.04
C SER A 55 13.20 -4.23 -4.49
N TYR A 56 14.08 -3.27 -4.77
CA TYR A 56 14.36 -2.81 -6.12
C TYR A 56 15.80 -2.35 -6.28
N GLY A 57 16.35 -2.61 -7.47
CA GLY A 57 17.69 -2.19 -7.83
C GLY A 57 17.84 -0.66 -7.96
N PRO A 58 19.08 -0.14 -7.88
CA PRO A 58 19.38 1.29 -8.03
C PRO A 58 18.80 1.91 -9.32
N ARG A 59 18.88 1.17 -10.44
CA ARG A 59 18.36 1.60 -11.74
C ARG A 59 16.85 1.83 -11.73
N THR A 60 16.10 0.96 -11.06
CA THR A 60 14.63 1.09 -10.93
C THR A 60 14.28 2.32 -10.11
N LYS A 61 14.99 2.54 -9.00
CA LYS A 61 14.86 3.77 -8.19
C LYS A 61 15.16 5.01 -9.02
N GLU A 62 16.27 5.05 -9.74
CA GLU A 62 16.66 6.19 -10.58
C GLU A 62 15.65 6.49 -11.67
N LYS A 63 15.10 5.45 -12.32
CA LYS A 63 14.04 5.62 -13.31
C LYS A 63 12.81 6.29 -12.70
N PHE A 64 12.36 5.82 -11.53
CA PHE A 64 11.25 6.45 -10.80
C PHE A 64 11.53 7.91 -10.44
N LEU A 65 12.71 8.20 -9.90
CA LEU A 65 13.11 9.55 -9.52
C LEU A 65 13.10 10.51 -10.72
N LYS A 66 13.60 10.06 -11.88
CA LYS A 66 13.59 10.84 -13.13
C LYS A 66 12.17 11.11 -13.63
N VAL A 67 11.33 10.07 -13.70
CA VAL A 67 9.95 10.18 -14.20
C VAL A 67 9.12 11.17 -13.38
N HIS A 68 9.35 11.22 -12.06
CA HIS A 68 8.58 12.09 -11.17
C HIS A 68 9.31 13.39 -10.79
N ASN A 69 10.48 13.67 -11.38
CA ASN A 69 11.33 14.82 -11.06
C ASN A 69 11.62 14.96 -9.54
N ILE A 70 11.92 13.84 -8.88
CA ILE A 70 12.20 13.78 -7.43
C ILE A 70 13.71 13.67 -7.23
N LYS A 71 14.29 14.58 -6.43
CA LYS A 71 15.70 14.49 -6.02
C LYS A 71 15.91 13.33 -5.05
N THR A 72 17.07 12.68 -5.09
CA THR A 72 17.42 11.58 -4.18
C THR A 72 17.29 11.96 -2.70
N GLN A 73 17.69 13.18 -2.32
CA GLN A 73 17.52 13.67 -0.95
C GLN A 73 16.05 13.77 -0.56
N THR A 74 15.22 14.35 -1.43
CA THR A 74 13.77 14.45 -1.23
C THR A 74 13.14 13.08 -1.07
N TYR A 75 13.55 12.11 -1.89
CA TYR A 75 13.11 10.73 -1.76
C TYR A 75 13.47 10.14 -0.38
N ASN A 76 14.73 10.25 0.03
CA ASN A 76 15.18 9.70 1.32
C ASN A 76 14.43 10.34 2.51
N ASN A 77 14.21 11.66 2.48
CA ASN A 77 13.44 12.37 3.51
C ASN A 77 11.98 11.87 3.56
N ASN A 78 11.35 11.64 2.41
CA ASN A 78 9.99 11.11 2.37
C ASN A 78 9.92 9.65 2.84
N VAL A 79 10.93 8.83 2.53
CA VAL A 79 11.03 7.47 3.06
C VAL A 79 11.16 7.46 4.57
N ALA A 80 11.96 8.37 5.15
CA ALA A 80 12.04 8.51 6.60
C ALA A 80 10.66 8.82 7.22
N LYS A 81 9.90 9.74 6.62
CA LYS A 81 8.52 10.05 7.05
C LYS A 81 7.56 8.87 6.92
N LEU A 82 7.70 8.03 5.88
CA LEU A 82 6.91 6.80 5.74
C LEU A 82 7.23 5.78 6.85
N ILE A 83 8.49 5.74 7.30
CA ILE A 83 8.93 4.91 8.43
C ILE A 83 8.37 5.46 9.74
N GLU A 84 8.46 6.77 9.98
CA GLU A 84 7.87 7.45 11.13
C GLU A 84 6.35 7.22 11.20
N ALA A 85 5.67 7.25 10.06
CA ALA A 85 4.25 6.92 9.94
C ALA A 85 3.93 5.42 10.12
N GLN A 86 4.94 4.58 10.38
CA GLN A 86 4.85 3.13 10.53
C GLN A 86 4.20 2.40 9.34
N LEU A 87 4.30 2.98 8.14
CA LEU A 87 3.78 2.37 6.91
C LEU A 87 4.76 1.34 6.36
N ILE A 88 6.06 1.59 6.55
CA ILE A 88 7.15 0.72 6.12
C ILE A 88 8.22 0.66 7.21
N ALA A 89 9.03 -0.39 7.22
CA ALA A 89 10.28 -0.43 7.95
C ALA A 89 11.42 -0.79 7.00
N ARG A 90 12.59 -0.18 7.18
CA ARG A 90 13.77 -0.51 6.37
C ARG A 90 14.42 -1.78 6.90
N ILE A 91 14.67 -2.73 6.01
CA ILE A 91 15.39 -3.98 6.32
C ILE A 91 16.74 -4.05 5.61
N GLY A 92 16.96 -3.23 4.58
CA GLY A 92 18.21 -3.19 3.83
C GLY A 92 18.34 -1.98 2.89
N ARG A 93 19.37 -2.00 2.03
CA ARG A 93 19.58 -0.96 1.03
C ARG A 93 18.54 -1.11 -0.09
N ASN A 94 17.65 -0.12 -0.20
CA ASN A 94 16.48 -0.19 -1.07
C ASN A 94 15.55 -1.38 -0.78
N GLU A 95 15.61 -1.89 0.45
CA GLU A 95 14.76 -2.99 0.90
C GLU A 95 13.94 -2.58 2.13
N PHE A 96 12.64 -2.83 2.04
CA PHE A 96 11.67 -2.40 3.04
C PHE A 96 10.63 -3.49 3.25
N VAL A 97 10.14 -3.63 4.48
CA VAL A 97 8.93 -4.38 4.77
C VAL A 97 7.78 -3.40 4.89
N VAL A 98 6.67 -3.69 4.23
CA VAL A 98 5.43 -2.92 4.36
C VAL A 98 4.62 -3.46 5.51
N ASN A 99 4.08 -2.56 6.33
CA ASN A 99 3.30 -2.95 7.49
C ASN A 99 2.00 -3.64 7.06
N LYS A 100 1.82 -4.89 7.48
CA LYS A 100 0.67 -5.74 7.14
C LYS A 100 -0.65 -5.18 7.64
N LYS A 101 -0.65 -4.35 8.69
CA LYS A 101 -1.85 -3.62 9.16
C LYS A 101 -2.40 -2.66 8.12
N TYR A 102 -1.59 -2.28 7.14
CA TYR A 102 -1.95 -1.23 6.17
C TYR A 102 -2.02 -1.76 4.76
N ALA A 103 -1.12 -2.67 4.39
CA ALA A 103 -1.07 -3.22 3.05
C ALA A 103 -0.58 -4.66 3.10
N VAL A 104 -1.31 -5.56 2.43
CA VAL A 104 -0.93 -6.97 2.28
C VAL A 104 -0.98 -7.34 0.81
N ARG A 105 0.09 -7.95 0.29
CA ARG A 105 0.09 -8.58 -1.04
C ARG A 105 -0.32 -10.03 -0.87
N VAL A 106 -1.63 -10.25 -0.84
CA VAL A 106 -2.24 -11.58 -0.82
C VAL A 106 -2.90 -11.84 -2.15
N ASP A 107 -2.83 -13.10 -2.60
CA ASP A 107 -3.68 -13.57 -3.69
C ASP A 107 -5.13 -13.32 -3.29
N TRP A 108 -5.87 -12.58 -4.11
CA TRP A 108 -7.22 -12.11 -3.79
C TRP A 108 -8.17 -13.27 -3.47
N SER A 109 -7.93 -14.45 -4.06
CA SER A 109 -8.65 -15.69 -3.73
C SER A 109 -8.62 -16.07 -2.24
N ARG A 110 -7.62 -15.58 -1.49
CA ARG A 110 -7.39 -15.86 -0.07
C ARG A 110 -7.93 -14.78 0.87
N VAL A 111 -8.34 -13.62 0.36
CA VAL A 111 -8.87 -12.52 1.19
C VAL A 111 -10.36 -12.73 1.43
N GLN A 112 -10.77 -12.83 2.70
CA GLN A 112 -12.17 -13.00 3.07
C GLN A 112 -12.86 -11.66 3.32
N SER A 113 -12.22 -10.75 4.08
CA SER A 113 -12.75 -9.40 4.32
C SER A 113 -11.66 -8.44 4.83
N ILE A 114 -11.74 -7.17 4.45
CA ILE A 114 -10.98 -6.07 5.05
C ILE A 114 -11.98 -5.11 5.69
N ILE A 115 -11.84 -4.85 6.99
CA ILE A 115 -12.73 -3.94 7.73
C ILE A 115 -11.91 -2.76 8.23
N TRP A 116 -12.34 -1.55 7.87
CA TRP A 116 -11.75 -0.30 8.35
C TRP A 116 -12.76 0.44 9.21
N LYS A 117 -12.42 0.72 10.47
CA LYS A 117 -13.21 1.56 11.37
C LYS A 117 -12.41 2.80 11.74
N SER A 118 -12.93 3.97 11.38
CA SER A 118 -12.40 5.26 11.84
C SER A 118 -13.40 5.91 12.79
N SER A 119 -12.94 6.29 13.98
CA SER A 119 -13.71 7.09 14.93
C SER A 119 -13.11 8.49 15.00
N TYR A 120 -13.96 9.51 14.84
CA TYR A 120 -13.59 10.92 14.92
C TYR A 120 -14.18 11.49 16.21
N SER A 121 -13.32 11.95 17.11
CA SER A 121 -13.72 12.57 18.38
C SER A 121 -13.04 13.92 18.56
N LYS A 122 -13.48 14.70 19.56
CA LYS A 122 -12.80 15.97 19.92
C LYS A 122 -11.35 15.76 20.38
N ASP A 123 -11.02 14.55 20.84
CA ASP A 123 -9.70 14.19 21.38
C ASP A 123 -8.77 13.57 20.33
N GLY A 124 -9.25 13.37 19.10
CA GLY A 124 -8.47 12.86 17.98
C GLY A 124 -9.17 11.77 17.17
N VAL A 125 -8.40 11.17 16.26
CA VAL A 125 -8.86 10.13 15.33
C VAL A 125 -8.30 8.78 15.78
N SER A 126 -9.17 7.80 16.04
CA SER A 126 -8.77 6.40 16.25
C SER A 126 -9.06 5.58 14.98
N THR A 127 -8.22 4.60 14.69
CA THR A 127 -8.36 3.77 13.48
C THR A 127 -8.01 2.32 13.77
N GLU A 128 -8.99 1.45 13.52
CA GLU A 128 -8.87 -0.01 13.60
C GLU A 128 -8.98 -0.59 12.18
N VAL A 129 -8.11 -1.54 11.88
CA VAL A 129 -8.09 -2.23 10.59
C VAL A 129 -7.95 -3.73 10.85
N ASP A 130 -8.96 -4.50 10.44
CA ASP A 130 -9.01 -5.95 10.59
C ASP A 130 -8.92 -6.63 9.22
N PHE A 131 -8.02 -7.61 9.11
CA PHE A 131 -7.82 -8.41 7.90
C PHE A 131 -8.18 -9.87 8.19
N ASN A 132 -9.22 -10.38 7.52
CA ASN A 132 -9.60 -11.79 7.60
C ASN A 132 -9.19 -12.52 6.31
N MET A 133 -8.52 -13.65 6.50
CA MET A 133 -8.06 -14.53 5.43
C MET A 133 -8.78 -15.87 5.53
N LYS A 134 -9.04 -16.53 4.40
CA LYS A 134 -9.48 -17.93 4.40
C LYS A 134 -8.37 -18.80 5.00
N ARG A 135 -8.73 -19.72 5.90
CA ARG A 135 -7.86 -20.83 6.30
C ARG A 135 -7.94 -21.92 5.23
N ASP A 136 -6.78 -22.49 4.89
CA ASP A 136 -6.65 -23.65 3.99
C ASP A 136 -7.38 -24.88 4.55
#